data_AF-A0A9W2UR80-F1
#
_entry.id   AF-A0A9W2UR80-F1
#
_cell.length_a   1.000
_cell.length_b   1.000
_cell.length_c   1.000
_cell.angle_alpha   90.00
_cell.angle_beta   90.00
_cell.angle_gamma   90.00
#
_symmetry.space_group_name_H-M   'P 1'
#
loop_
_entity.id
_entity.type
_entity.pdbx_description
1 polymer ?
#
loop_
_entity_poly.entity_id
_entity_poly.type
_entity_poly.pdbx_seq_one_letter_code
_entity_poly.pdbx_strand_id
1 'polypeptide(L)'
;MGRYRIGVATGAWLFSGSHNRVQLWLVGARGEARLELRLRPARGQEEEFERDVPKDLGPLQFVKLRKHHSLVDDAWFCDCITVRGPGACEEATFFPCYRWVQGQDVLSLPEGTARLAGDNALDVFQKHREKELKERRRLYCWATWKEGLPRTIAAERQDDLPPNSRFHEEKRLDFEWALKAGALETVLKRVYTLLSSWSRLEDFDQIFWGQKSDLAERVHRCWRDDELFGYQFLNGANPMVLRRSASLPSRLVLPSGTEALGAQLERELQSGSLFEADFSLLDGIPANVIRGEKQYLAAPLVMLQMRPEGKLLPVVIQIQPPSPSCPAPPLFLPSDPPLAWLLAKIWVRNSDFQVHQLQYHLLSTHLVAEVIAVATMRCLPGLHPVFKLLIPHIRYTLEINTRARSQLISEGGIFDKAVSTGGGGHVHLLRRAMAQLTYRSLCPPDDLAARGLLGIPSALYAHDALRLWEIIARYVQGIVRLFYHRDDVVRGDPELQAWCREITEVGLCQAQDRGFPASFQSQSQLCHFLTMCVFTCTAQHGAINQGQV
;
A
#
# COMPACT_ATOMS: atom_id res chain seq x y z
N MET A 1 -7.25 -44.51 -20.84
CA MET A 1 -8.48 -44.07 -21.55
C MET A 1 -9.56 -43.87 -20.52
N GLY A 2 -10.33 -42.79 -20.58
CA GLY A 2 -11.39 -42.57 -19.60
C GLY A 2 -12.17 -41.28 -19.80
N ARG A 3 -13.29 -41.17 -19.07
CA ARG A 3 -14.18 -40.01 -19.06
C ARG A 3 -13.68 -38.96 -18.07
N TYR A 4 -13.51 -37.72 -18.54
CA TYR A 4 -13.14 -36.59 -17.70
C TYR A 4 -14.32 -35.63 -17.58
N ARG A 5 -14.54 -35.09 -16.38
CA ARG A 5 -15.47 -33.97 -16.15
C ARG A 5 -14.67 -32.68 -16.02
N ILE A 6 -14.95 -31.70 -16.86
CA ILE A 6 -14.25 -30.41 -16.93
C ILE A 6 -15.23 -29.31 -16.53
N GLY A 7 -14.93 -28.57 -15.46
CA GLY A 7 -15.62 -27.35 -15.08
C GLY A 7 -14.81 -26.12 -15.48
N VAL A 8 -15.46 -25.12 -16.07
CA VAL A 8 -14.83 -23.84 -16.42
C VAL A 8 -15.60 -22.71 -15.76
N ALA A 9 -14.95 -22.00 -14.84
CA ALA A 9 -15.54 -20.86 -14.15
C ALA A 9 -15.14 -19.54 -14.82
N THR A 10 -16.15 -18.72 -15.13
CA THR A 10 -15.97 -17.38 -15.69
C THR A 10 -16.28 -16.31 -14.65
N GLY A 11 -15.45 -15.27 -14.59
CA GLY A 11 -15.60 -14.18 -13.63
C GLY A 11 -16.99 -13.55 -13.64
N ALA A 12 -17.43 -13.07 -12.48
CA ALA A 12 -18.73 -12.43 -12.31
C ALA A 12 -18.74 -10.92 -12.65
N TRP A 13 -17.61 -10.35 -13.05
CA TRP A 13 -17.45 -8.92 -13.34
C TRP A 13 -18.09 -8.53 -14.67
N LEU A 14 -18.49 -7.27 -14.83
CA LEU A 14 -18.80 -6.71 -16.16
C LEU A 14 -17.71 -7.05 -17.18
N PHE A 15 -18.12 -7.45 -18.38
CA PHE A 15 -17.27 -7.89 -19.49
C PHE A 15 -16.43 -9.16 -19.26
N SER A 16 -16.66 -9.92 -18.19
CA SER A 16 -15.94 -11.18 -17.98
C SER A 16 -16.29 -12.26 -19.01
N GLY A 17 -17.51 -12.27 -19.55
CA GLY A 17 -17.96 -13.23 -20.55
C GLY A 17 -17.47 -12.92 -21.96
N SER A 18 -17.50 -13.91 -22.84
CA SER A 18 -17.04 -13.80 -24.23
C SER A 18 -17.89 -14.63 -25.18
N HIS A 19 -18.19 -14.08 -26.36
CA HIS A 19 -18.86 -14.75 -27.46
C HIS A 19 -17.89 -15.55 -28.32
N ASN A 20 -16.59 -15.31 -28.18
CA ASN A 20 -15.54 -16.10 -28.82
C ASN A 20 -15.54 -17.54 -28.30
N ARG A 21 -15.13 -18.46 -29.15
CA ARG A 21 -15.09 -19.88 -28.81
C ARG A 21 -13.77 -20.21 -28.12
N VAL A 22 -13.83 -20.88 -26.99
CA VAL A 22 -12.63 -21.35 -26.29
C VAL A 22 -12.43 -22.83 -26.57
N GLN A 23 -11.20 -23.16 -26.96
CA GLN A 23 -10.73 -24.53 -27.10
C GLN A 23 -9.80 -24.89 -25.95
N LEU A 24 -9.92 -26.12 -25.46
CA LEU A 24 -9.14 -26.64 -24.33
C LEU A 24 -8.31 -27.86 -24.73
N TRP A 25 -7.19 -28.07 -24.02
CA TRP A 25 -6.41 -29.29 -24.05
C TRP A 25 -6.09 -29.74 -22.64
N LEU A 26 -6.20 -31.03 -22.38
CA LEU A 26 -5.69 -31.66 -21.16
C LEU A 26 -4.27 -32.15 -21.42
N VAL A 27 -3.34 -31.78 -20.56
CA VAL A 27 -1.93 -32.17 -20.67
C VAL A 27 -1.54 -32.88 -19.39
N GLY A 28 -1.30 -34.19 -19.48
CA GLY A 28 -0.80 -34.99 -18.37
C GLY A 28 0.61 -35.49 -18.62
N ALA A 29 1.19 -36.13 -17.61
CA ALA A 29 2.57 -36.59 -17.63
C ALA A 29 2.90 -37.58 -18.77
N ARG A 30 1.89 -38.29 -19.31
CA ARG A 30 2.07 -39.30 -20.38
C ARG A 30 1.58 -38.84 -21.76
N GLY A 31 0.95 -37.67 -21.86
CA GLY A 31 0.50 -37.16 -23.15
C GLY A 31 -0.48 -36.00 -23.05
N GLU A 32 -0.91 -35.50 -24.21
CA GLU A 32 -1.92 -34.46 -24.32
C GLU A 32 -3.13 -34.93 -25.14
N ALA A 33 -4.30 -34.41 -24.79
CA ALA A 33 -5.55 -34.60 -25.53
C ALA A 33 -6.20 -33.25 -25.83
N ARG A 34 -6.50 -33.03 -27.10
CA ARG A 34 -7.29 -31.90 -27.56
C ARG A 34 -8.76 -32.15 -27.27
N LEU A 35 -9.43 -31.19 -26.64
CA LEU A 35 -10.86 -31.26 -26.43
C LEU A 35 -11.57 -30.50 -27.57
N GLU A 36 -12.51 -31.17 -28.25
CA GLU A 36 -13.39 -30.55 -29.25
C GLU A 36 -14.54 -29.75 -28.60
N LEU A 37 -14.21 -29.03 -27.53
CA LEU A 37 -15.13 -28.12 -26.86
C LEU A 37 -15.05 -26.77 -27.56
N ARG A 38 -16.22 -26.21 -27.89
CA ARG A 38 -16.39 -24.82 -28.34
C ARG A 38 -17.23 -24.10 -27.29
N LEU A 39 -16.63 -23.92 -26.12
CA LEU A 39 -17.17 -23.15 -24.99
C LEU A 39 -17.42 -21.70 -25.42
N ARG A 40 -18.52 -21.11 -24.97
CA ARG A 40 -18.78 -19.66 -25.08
C ARG A 40 -18.95 -19.11 -23.66
N PRO A 41 -17.86 -18.62 -23.04
CA PRO A 41 -17.87 -18.31 -21.62
C PRO A 41 -18.93 -17.27 -21.25
N ALA A 42 -19.88 -17.64 -20.41
CA ALA A 42 -20.89 -16.72 -19.91
C ALA A 42 -20.47 -16.10 -18.57
N ARG A 43 -20.71 -14.78 -18.39
CA ARG A 43 -20.37 -14.04 -17.17
C ARG A 43 -20.97 -14.72 -15.93
N GLY A 44 -20.12 -14.96 -14.92
CA GLY A 44 -20.52 -15.51 -13.62
C GLY A 44 -21.06 -16.95 -13.68
N GLN A 45 -20.90 -17.64 -14.79
CA GLN A 45 -21.31 -19.03 -14.94
C GLN A 45 -20.13 -19.98 -14.79
N GLU A 46 -20.44 -21.15 -14.22
CA GLU A 46 -19.59 -22.33 -14.26
C GLU A 46 -20.21 -23.32 -15.24
N GLU A 47 -19.44 -23.66 -16.28
CA GLU A 47 -19.88 -24.57 -17.32
C GLU A 47 -19.16 -25.92 -17.16
N GLU A 48 -19.93 -26.99 -16.98
CA GLU A 48 -19.41 -28.35 -16.85
C GLU A 48 -19.64 -29.19 -18.13
N PHE A 49 -18.64 -29.98 -18.50
CA PHE A 49 -18.69 -30.86 -19.65
C PHE A 49 -18.03 -32.21 -19.36
N GLU A 50 -18.57 -33.29 -19.91
CA GLU A 50 -17.93 -34.60 -19.88
C GLU A 50 -17.33 -34.95 -21.25
N ARG A 51 -16.10 -35.47 -21.25
CA ARG A 51 -15.40 -35.90 -22.46
C ARG A 51 -14.65 -37.20 -22.26
N ASP A 52 -14.86 -38.12 -23.18
CA ASP A 52 -14.10 -39.37 -23.26
C ASP A 52 -12.78 -39.10 -23.99
N VAL A 53 -11.66 -39.38 -23.30
CA VAL A 53 -10.32 -39.23 -23.86
C VAL A 53 -9.75 -40.62 -24.16
N PRO A 54 -9.43 -40.94 -25.43
CA PRO A 54 -9.02 -42.29 -25.86
C PRO A 54 -7.63 -42.69 -25.35
N LYS A 55 -6.82 -41.73 -24.90
CA LYS A 55 -5.47 -41.95 -24.39
C LYS A 55 -5.45 -41.88 -22.85
N ASP A 56 -4.52 -42.60 -22.24
CA ASP A 56 -4.19 -42.39 -20.84
C ASP A 56 -3.20 -41.22 -20.72
N LEU A 57 -3.64 -40.13 -20.10
CA LEU A 57 -2.83 -38.92 -19.94
C LEU A 57 -1.91 -38.99 -18.71
N GLY A 58 -2.19 -39.91 -17.78
CA GLY A 58 -1.60 -39.89 -16.45
C GLY A 58 -2.00 -38.66 -15.64
N PRO A 59 -1.25 -38.36 -14.55
CA PRO A 59 -1.51 -37.21 -13.71
C PRO A 59 -1.53 -35.92 -14.54
N LEU A 60 -2.61 -35.15 -14.41
CA LEU A 60 -2.75 -33.90 -15.14
C LEU A 60 -1.76 -32.86 -14.60
N GLN A 61 -1.09 -32.18 -15.51
CA GLN A 61 -0.06 -31.19 -15.20
C GLN A 61 -0.49 -29.78 -15.65
N PHE A 62 -1.14 -29.69 -16.81
CA PHE A 62 -1.62 -28.42 -17.35
C PHE A 62 -2.99 -28.57 -18.02
N VAL A 63 -3.71 -27.45 -18.06
CA VAL A 63 -4.77 -27.21 -19.04
C VAL A 63 -4.28 -26.12 -19.99
N LYS A 64 -4.29 -26.40 -21.29
CA LYS A 64 -4.09 -25.34 -22.29
C LYS A 64 -5.43 -24.80 -22.71
N LEU A 65 -5.52 -23.51 -22.95
CA LEU A 65 -6.69 -22.86 -23.51
C LEU A 65 -6.29 -21.92 -24.65
N ARG A 66 -7.16 -21.83 -25.66
CA ARG A 66 -7.02 -20.91 -26.79
C ARG A 66 -8.37 -20.33 -27.13
N LYS A 67 -8.42 -19.00 -27.18
CA LYS A 67 -9.62 -18.28 -27.62
C LYS A 67 -9.57 -18.08 -29.13
N HIS A 68 -10.67 -18.41 -29.80
CA HIS A 68 -10.84 -18.27 -31.25
C HIS A 68 -11.89 -17.19 -31.52
N HIS A 69 -11.47 -16.13 -32.18
CA HIS A 69 -12.34 -15.05 -32.64
C HIS A 69 -12.50 -15.10 -34.16
N SER A 70 -13.71 -14.86 -34.68
CA SER A 70 -13.95 -14.79 -36.13
C SER A 70 -13.75 -13.37 -36.67
N LEU A 71 -14.37 -12.37 -36.03
CA LEU A 71 -14.37 -10.97 -36.50
C LEU A 71 -13.98 -9.98 -35.39
N VAL A 72 -14.44 -10.21 -34.16
CA VAL A 72 -14.17 -9.34 -33.00
C VAL A 72 -13.52 -10.17 -31.90
N ASP A 73 -12.38 -9.70 -31.40
CA ASP A 73 -11.66 -10.27 -30.27
C ASP A 73 -12.26 -9.72 -28.96
N ASP A 74 -13.22 -10.43 -28.35
CA ASP A 74 -13.79 -10.01 -27.07
C ASP A 74 -13.07 -10.67 -25.89
N ALA A 75 -12.61 -9.88 -24.93
CA ALA A 75 -11.84 -10.38 -23.79
C ALA A 75 -12.67 -11.34 -22.94
N TRP A 76 -12.01 -12.34 -22.34
CA TRP A 76 -12.64 -13.27 -21.39
C TRP A 76 -11.88 -13.25 -20.07
N PHE A 77 -12.57 -13.13 -18.94
CA PHE A 77 -11.94 -13.31 -17.62
C PHE A 77 -12.22 -14.73 -17.10
N CYS A 78 -11.18 -15.56 -17.10
CA CYS A 78 -11.25 -16.92 -16.60
C CYS A 78 -10.84 -16.95 -15.12
N ASP A 79 -11.72 -17.47 -14.25
CA ASP A 79 -11.41 -17.65 -12.83
C ASP A 79 -10.54 -18.90 -12.64
N CYS A 80 -11.07 -20.06 -13.01
CA CYS A 80 -10.38 -21.34 -12.87
C CYS A 80 -10.95 -22.40 -13.81
N ILE A 81 -10.23 -23.51 -13.92
CA ILE A 81 -10.68 -24.74 -14.57
C ILE A 81 -10.51 -25.88 -13.58
N THR A 82 -11.51 -26.74 -13.45
CA THR A 82 -11.47 -27.96 -12.64
C THR A 82 -11.56 -29.17 -13.56
N VAL A 83 -10.77 -30.20 -13.30
CA VAL A 83 -10.80 -31.44 -14.09
C VAL A 83 -10.84 -32.65 -13.16
N ARG A 84 -11.91 -33.42 -13.22
CA ARG A 84 -12.02 -34.71 -12.55
C ARG A 84 -11.69 -35.83 -13.52
N GLY A 85 -10.75 -36.69 -13.12
CA GLY A 85 -10.32 -37.84 -13.89
C GLY A 85 -11.34 -38.99 -13.92
N PRO A 86 -11.03 -40.07 -14.65
CA PRO A 86 -11.93 -41.21 -14.82
C PRO A 86 -12.11 -42.10 -13.59
N GLY A 87 -11.33 -41.92 -12.52
CA GLY A 87 -11.51 -42.63 -11.26
C GLY A 87 -12.61 -42.01 -10.40
N ALA A 88 -13.60 -42.81 -9.95
CA ALA A 88 -14.72 -42.34 -9.12
C ALA A 88 -14.31 -41.72 -7.76
N CYS A 89 -13.09 -41.99 -7.30
CA CYS A 89 -12.51 -41.46 -6.06
C CYS A 89 -11.39 -40.43 -6.27
N GLU A 90 -11.12 -39.99 -7.51
CA GLU A 90 -10.10 -38.95 -7.76
C GLU A 90 -10.65 -37.55 -7.43
N GLU A 91 -9.94 -36.83 -6.57
CA GLU A 91 -10.19 -35.40 -6.33
C GLU A 91 -10.04 -34.62 -7.64
N ALA A 92 -10.88 -33.58 -7.81
CA ALA A 92 -10.78 -32.73 -8.98
C ALA A 92 -9.45 -31.95 -8.97
N THR A 93 -8.67 -32.06 -10.04
CA THR A 93 -7.47 -31.26 -10.22
C THR A 93 -7.87 -29.82 -10.53
N PHE A 94 -7.33 -28.88 -9.76
CA PHE A 94 -7.65 -27.45 -9.85
C PHE A 94 -6.59 -26.70 -10.65
N PHE A 95 -7.00 -25.86 -11.60
CA PHE A 95 -6.15 -25.03 -12.45
C PHE A 95 -6.53 -23.55 -12.28
N PRO A 96 -5.87 -22.80 -11.39
CA PRO A 96 -6.16 -21.38 -11.17
C PRO A 96 -5.75 -20.54 -12.39
N CYS A 97 -6.60 -19.58 -12.78
CA CYS A 97 -6.34 -18.67 -13.88
C CYS A 97 -6.35 -17.20 -13.41
N TYR A 98 -7.48 -16.73 -12.91
CA TYR A 98 -7.74 -15.38 -12.40
C TYR A 98 -7.15 -14.26 -13.27
N ARG A 99 -7.34 -14.36 -14.59
CA ARG A 99 -6.78 -13.39 -15.55
C ARG A 99 -7.63 -13.24 -16.79
N TRP A 100 -7.47 -12.08 -17.43
CA TRP A 100 -7.95 -11.81 -18.77
C TRP A 100 -7.20 -12.67 -19.79
N VAL A 101 -7.97 -13.29 -20.67
CA VAL A 101 -7.57 -14.04 -21.85
C VAL A 101 -7.97 -13.21 -23.07
N GLN A 102 -6.99 -12.76 -23.83
CA GLN A 102 -7.12 -11.90 -25.01
C GLN A 102 -6.24 -12.43 -26.14
N GLY A 103 -6.57 -12.09 -27.39
CA GLY A 103 -5.85 -12.56 -28.56
C GLY A 103 -6.03 -14.05 -28.84
N GLN A 104 -5.13 -14.59 -29.66
CA GLN A 104 -5.17 -15.97 -30.16
C GLN A 104 -4.11 -16.89 -29.57
N ASP A 105 -3.32 -16.40 -28.62
CA ASP A 105 -2.24 -17.16 -28.00
C ASP A 105 -2.79 -18.32 -27.17
N VAL A 106 -2.02 -19.41 -27.12
CA VAL A 106 -2.33 -20.57 -26.28
C VAL A 106 -1.81 -20.28 -24.87
N LEU A 107 -2.73 -20.09 -23.93
CA LEU A 107 -2.41 -19.99 -22.52
C LEU A 107 -2.28 -21.40 -21.93
N SER A 108 -1.24 -21.64 -21.15
CA SER A 108 -1.06 -22.90 -20.42
C SER A 108 -1.20 -22.62 -18.92
N LEU A 109 -2.17 -23.25 -18.29
CA LEU A 109 -2.44 -23.14 -16.86
C LEU A 109 -1.88 -24.38 -16.16
N PRO A 110 -0.88 -24.24 -15.27
CA PRO A 110 -0.43 -25.37 -14.48
C PRO A 110 -1.46 -25.75 -13.42
N GLU A 111 -1.39 -26.98 -12.93
CA GLU A 111 -2.14 -27.40 -11.75
C GLU A 111 -1.81 -26.51 -10.53
N GLY A 112 -2.79 -26.35 -9.64
CA GLY A 112 -2.81 -25.27 -8.65
C GLY A 112 -1.85 -25.41 -7.48
N THR A 113 -1.27 -26.59 -7.26
CA THR A 113 -0.34 -26.88 -6.17
C THR A 113 0.89 -26.00 -6.31
N ALA A 114 1.26 -25.32 -5.23
CA ALA A 114 2.43 -24.46 -5.26
C ALA A 114 3.73 -25.28 -5.32
N ARG A 115 4.72 -24.78 -6.08
CA ARG A 115 5.97 -25.49 -6.34
C ARG A 115 7.16 -24.53 -6.29
N LEU A 116 8.23 -24.93 -5.60
CA LEU A 116 9.52 -24.26 -5.63
C LEU A 116 10.27 -24.57 -6.92
N ALA A 117 11.30 -23.78 -7.23
CA ALA A 117 12.22 -24.07 -8.34
C ALA A 117 12.92 -25.40 -8.13
N GLY A 118 13.11 -26.14 -9.22
CA GLY A 118 13.88 -27.38 -9.22
C GLY A 118 15.05 -27.28 -10.19
N ASP A 119 16.03 -28.17 -10.01
CA ASP A 119 17.28 -28.14 -10.81
C ASP A 119 17.17 -28.86 -12.16
N ASN A 120 16.02 -29.49 -12.44
CA ASN A 120 15.85 -30.30 -13.64
C ASN A 120 15.30 -29.47 -14.82
N ALA A 121 16.19 -29.10 -15.75
CA ALA A 121 15.81 -28.39 -16.98
C ALA A 121 14.85 -29.17 -17.90
N LEU A 122 14.68 -30.49 -17.70
CA LEU A 122 13.71 -31.30 -18.43
C LEU A 122 12.31 -31.25 -17.80
N ASP A 123 12.16 -30.73 -16.57
CA ASP A 123 10.87 -30.57 -15.93
C ASP A 123 10.00 -29.56 -16.69
N VAL A 124 8.78 -29.99 -17.00
CA VAL A 124 7.80 -29.19 -17.75
C VAL A 124 7.35 -27.96 -16.97
N PHE A 125 7.28 -28.04 -15.63
CA PHE A 125 6.95 -26.89 -14.79
C PHE A 125 8.11 -25.89 -14.71
N GLN A 126 9.36 -26.38 -14.72
CA GLN A 126 10.56 -25.55 -14.82
C GLN A 126 10.60 -24.76 -16.16
N LYS A 127 10.31 -25.42 -17.29
CA LYS A 127 10.21 -24.72 -18.58
C LYS A 127 9.07 -23.70 -18.60
N HIS A 128 7.94 -24.04 -18.00
CA HIS A 128 6.78 -23.14 -17.91
C HIS A 128 7.10 -21.87 -17.14
N ARG A 129 7.67 -21.98 -15.93
CA ARG A 129 7.99 -20.81 -15.10
C ARG A 129 9.03 -19.90 -15.73
N GLU A 130 10.05 -20.46 -16.39
CA GLU A 130 11.11 -19.67 -17.04
C GLU A 130 10.55 -18.85 -18.19
N LYS A 131 9.65 -19.46 -18.98
CA LYS A 131 8.90 -18.77 -20.03
C LYS A 131 8.02 -17.67 -19.45
N GLU A 132 7.24 -17.99 -18.41
CA GLU A 132 6.35 -17.03 -17.75
C GLU A 132 7.14 -15.82 -17.21
N LEU A 133 8.21 -16.03 -16.46
CA LEU A 133 9.03 -14.95 -15.90
C LEU A 133 9.69 -14.11 -16.99
N LYS A 134 10.13 -14.73 -18.10
CA LYS A 134 10.67 -14.00 -19.25
C LYS A 134 9.62 -13.08 -19.88
N GLU A 135 8.37 -13.53 -20.00
CA GLU A 135 7.26 -12.72 -20.50
C GLU A 135 6.89 -11.61 -19.50
N ARG A 136 6.76 -11.94 -18.21
CA ARG A 136 6.43 -10.96 -17.17
C ARG A 136 7.50 -9.87 -17.04
N ARG A 137 8.79 -10.18 -17.17
CA ARG A 137 9.86 -9.16 -17.16
C ARG A 137 9.78 -8.16 -18.32
N ARG A 138 9.12 -8.53 -19.43
CA ARG A 138 8.85 -7.62 -20.56
C ARG A 138 7.59 -6.78 -20.36
N LEU A 139 6.59 -7.32 -19.65
CA LEU A 139 5.32 -6.64 -19.38
C LEU A 139 5.39 -5.71 -18.17
N TYR A 140 6.13 -6.10 -17.14
CA TYR A 140 6.27 -5.37 -15.89
C TYR A 140 7.68 -4.78 -15.84
N CYS A 141 7.84 -3.59 -16.41
CA CYS A 141 9.11 -2.87 -16.46
C CYS A 141 9.17 -1.79 -15.38
N TRP A 142 10.35 -1.55 -14.82
CA TRP A 142 10.57 -0.41 -13.92
C TRP A 142 10.70 0.89 -14.71
N ALA A 143 10.22 1.98 -14.10
CA ALA A 143 10.49 3.34 -14.53
C ALA A 143 10.89 4.22 -13.33
N THR A 144 11.55 5.33 -13.63
CA THR A 144 11.74 6.41 -12.66
C THR A 144 10.68 7.47 -12.93
N TRP A 145 9.76 7.66 -12.00
CA TRP A 145 8.83 8.80 -12.09
C TRP A 145 9.52 10.12 -11.71
N LYS A 146 10.24 10.15 -10.59
CA LYS A 146 11.10 11.26 -10.15
C LYS A 146 12.37 10.70 -9.51
N GLU A 147 13.51 11.32 -9.81
CA GLU A 147 14.81 10.94 -9.24
C GLU A 147 14.79 10.96 -7.71
N GLY A 148 15.45 9.99 -7.08
CA GLY A 148 15.54 9.85 -5.62
C GLY A 148 14.30 9.26 -4.92
N LEU A 149 13.29 8.81 -5.67
CA LEU A 149 12.13 8.07 -5.16
C LEU A 149 12.22 6.57 -5.52
N PRO A 150 11.39 5.69 -4.91
CA PRO A 150 11.27 4.31 -5.34
C PRO A 150 10.93 4.21 -6.84
N ARG A 151 11.42 3.15 -7.49
CA ARG A 151 11.01 2.81 -8.87
C ARG A 151 9.53 2.46 -8.89
N THR A 152 8.88 2.80 -10.00
CA THR A 152 7.45 2.54 -10.21
C THR A 152 7.25 1.66 -11.44
N ILE A 153 6.03 1.18 -11.69
CA ILE A 153 5.72 0.55 -12.97
C ILE A 153 5.93 1.55 -14.13
N ALA A 154 6.46 1.07 -15.25
CA ALA A 154 6.61 1.81 -16.50
C ALA A 154 5.25 1.95 -17.20
N ALA A 155 4.44 2.88 -16.70
CA ALA A 155 3.16 3.29 -17.26
C ALA A 155 2.92 4.77 -16.96
N GLU A 156 2.57 5.55 -17.98
CA GLU A 156 2.27 6.98 -17.82
C GLU A 156 0.79 7.18 -17.46
N ARG A 157 -0.07 6.32 -18.01
CA ARG A 157 -1.51 6.28 -17.75
C ARG A 157 -2.00 4.86 -17.55
N GLN A 158 -3.24 4.72 -17.09
CA GLN A 158 -3.86 3.43 -16.76
C GLN A 158 -3.92 2.50 -17.99
N ASP A 159 -4.06 3.08 -19.18
CA ASP A 159 -4.12 2.33 -20.44
C ASP A 159 -2.80 1.66 -20.84
N ASP A 160 -1.67 2.08 -20.26
CA ASP A 160 -0.36 1.46 -20.52
C ASP A 160 -0.12 0.26 -19.60
N LEU A 161 -0.93 0.09 -18.54
CA LEU A 161 -0.79 -1.03 -17.61
C LEU A 161 -1.21 -2.35 -18.25
N PRO A 162 -0.58 -3.48 -17.87
CA PRO A 162 -1.06 -4.80 -18.23
C PRO A 162 -2.54 -4.98 -17.86
N PRO A 163 -3.40 -5.57 -18.72
CA PRO A 163 -4.84 -5.68 -18.46
C PRO A 163 -5.20 -6.31 -17.11
N ASN A 164 -4.41 -7.27 -16.64
CA ASN A 164 -4.61 -7.95 -15.35
C ASN A 164 -4.30 -7.09 -14.12
N SER A 165 -3.71 -5.91 -14.31
CA SER A 165 -3.36 -4.99 -13.23
C SER A 165 -4.31 -3.80 -13.14
N ARG A 166 -5.21 -3.62 -14.12
CA ARG A 166 -6.20 -2.54 -14.17
C ARG A 166 -7.39 -2.82 -13.25
N PHE A 167 -8.13 -1.77 -12.89
CA PHE A 167 -9.44 -1.96 -12.28
C PHE A 167 -10.34 -2.75 -13.21
N HIS A 168 -11.06 -3.71 -12.66
CA HIS A 168 -12.21 -4.26 -13.36
C HIS A 168 -13.30 -3.17 -13.50
N GLU A 169 -14.15 -3.34 -14.49
CA GLU A 169 -15.05 -2.29 -14.96
C GLU A 169 -15.97 -1.73 -13.86
N GLU A 170 -16.59 -2.60 -13.07
CA GLU A 170 -17.46 -2.17 -11.97
C GLU A 170 -16.71 -1.30 -10.98
N LYS A 171 -15.48 -1.68 -10.62
CA LYS A 171 -14.66 -0.89 -9.69
C LYS A 171 -14.22 0.43 -10.31
N ARG A 172 -13.93 0.44 -11.61
CA ARG A 172 -13.60 1.66 -12.35
C ARG A 172 -14.77 2.64 -12.34
N LEU A 173 -15.97 2.18 -12.66
CA LEU A 173 -17.18 3.01 -12.68
C LEU A 173 -17.53 3.53 -11.28
N ASP A 174 -17.46 2.69 -10.25
CA ASP A 174 -17.63 3.08 -8.84
C ASP A 174 -16.65 4.20 -8.44
N PHE A 175 -15.36 4.01 -8.75
CA PHE A 175 -14.33 5.00 -8.46
C PHE A 175 -14.54 6.32 -9.21
N GLU A 176 -14.83 6.27 -10.52
CA GLU A 176 -15.10 7.45 -11.33
C GLU A 176 -16.36 8.20 -10.87
N TRP A 177 -17.40 7.46 -10.43
CA TRP A 177 -18.60 8.07 -9.86
C TRP A 177 -18.35 8.74 -8.53
N ALA A 178 -17.63 8.09 -7.60
CA ALA A 178 -17.27 8.68 -6.33
C ALA A 178 -16.46 9.98 -6.51
N LEU A 179 -15.51 9.98 -7.45
CA LEU A 179 -14.72 11.17 -7.80
C LEU A 179 -15.61 12.30 -8.35
N LYS A 180 -16.52 11.99 -9.27
CA LYS A 180 -17.47 12.97 -9.83
C LYS A 180 -18.41 13.52 -8.77
N ALA A 181 -18.91 12.68 -7.87
CA ALA A 181 -19.78 13.09 -6.77
C ALA A 181 -19.05 14.06 -5.82
N GLY A 182 -17.81 13.74 -5.42
CA GLY A 182 -17.00 14.63 -4.58
C GLY A 182 -16.63 15.96 -5.27
N ALA A 183 -16.33 15.93 -6.57
CA ALA A 183 -16.10 17.14 -7.36
C ALA A 183 -17.37 18.00 -7.46
N LEU A 184 -18.54 17.39 -7.68
CA LEU A 184 -19.81 18.09 -7.72
C LEU A 184 -20.15 18.72 -6.36
N GLU A 185 -19.97 17.99 -5.26
CA GLU A 185 -20.15 18.53 -3.91
C GLU A 185 -19.24 19.73 -3.67
N THR A 186 -17.99 19.67 -4.09
CA THR A 186 -17.03 20.78 -3.99
C THR A 186 -17.49 22.01 -4.79
N VAL A 187 -18.01 21.80 -6.01
CA VAL A 187 -18.56 22.88 -6.84
C VAL A 187 -19.79 23.50 -6.18
N LEU A 188 -20.71 22.68 -5.66
CA LEU A 188 -21.90 23.14 -4.96
C LEU A 188 -21.54 23.98 -3.72
N LYS A 189 -20.58 23.51 -2.92
CA LYS A 189 -20.03 24.28 -1.79
C LYS A 189 -19.48 25.62 -2.23
N ARG A 190 -18.67 25.65 -3.29
CA ARG A 190 -18.11 26.88 -3.83
C ARG A 190 -19.17 27.87 -4.33
N VAL A 191 -20.25 27.38 -4.96
CA VAL A 191 -21.37 28.21 -5.41
C VAL A 191 -22.15 28.74 -4.21
N TYR A 192 -22.44 27.88 -3.24
CA TYR A 192 -23.13 28.26 -2.00
C TYR A 192 -22.36 29.34 -1.23
N THR A 193 -21.04 29.24 -1.16
CA THR A 193 -20.19 30.19 -0.43
C THR A 193 -19.66 31.33 -1.28
N LEU A 194 -20.16 31.55 -2.50
CA LEU A 194 -19.60 32.53 -3.45
C LEU A 194 -19.65 33.97 -2.91
N LEU A 195 -20.71 34.29 -2.16
CA LEU A 195 -20.95 35.62 -1.57
C LEU A 195 -20.72 35.64 -0.05
N SER A 196 -20.20 34.55 0.51
CA SER A 196 -19.96 34.43 1.95
C SER A 196 -18.75 35.24 2.40
N SER A 197 -18.87 35.87 3.56
CA SER A 197 -17.71 36.39 4.31
C SER A 197 -16.99 35.24 5.02
N TRP A 198 -15.67 35.34 5.12
CA TRP A 198 -14.77 34.44 5.85
C TRP A 198 -13.95 35.24 6.86
N SER A 199 -14.62 35.81 7.86
CA SER A 199 -14.01 36.70 8.87
C SER A 199 -13.99 36.09 10.27
N ARG A 200 -14.67 34.96 10.48
CA ARG A 200 -14.74 34.24 11.75
C ARG A 200 -14.43 32.76 11.56
N LEU A 201 -13.98 32.08 12.61
CA LEU A 201 -13.69 30.65 12.55
C LEU A 201 -14.96 29.81 12.33
N GLU A 202 -16.11 30.30 12.80
CA GLU A 202 -17.42 29.68 12.63
C GLU A 202 -17.89 29.71 11.16
N ASP A 203 -17.26 30.53 10.29
CA ASP A 203 -17.61 30.56 8.87
C ASP A 203 -17.25 29.24 8.16
N PHE A 204 -16.35 28.43 8.72
CA PHE A 204 -16.05 27.07 8.22
C PHE A 204 -17.25 26.11 8.29
N ASP A 205 -18.25 26.39 9.11
CA ASP A 205 -19.47 25.58 9.23
C ASP A 205 -20.27 25.59 7.92
N GLN A 206 -20.13 26.66 7.11
CA GLN A 206 -20.79 26.81 5.82
C GLN A 206 -20.39 25.75 4.79
N ILE A 207 -19.24 25.09 4.96
CA ILE A 207 -18.77 23.99 4.10
C ILE A 207 -18.82 22.63 4.79
N PHE A 208 -19.20 22.59 6.08
CA PHE A 208 -19.31 21.40 6.89
C PHE A 208 -20.72 20.79 6.85
N TRP A 209 -21.21 20.51 5.64
CA TRP A 209 -22.45 19.77 5.40
C TRP A 209 -22.21 18.56 4.48
N GLY A 210 -23.22 17.70 4.37
CA GLY A 210 -23.15 16.40 3.68
C GLY A 210 -23.15 15.23 4.67
N GLN A 211 -22.91 14.00 4.20
CA GLN A 211 -22.77 12.87 5.11
C GLN A 211 -21.46 12.99 5.90
N LYS A 212 -21.56 12.98 7.24
CA LYS A 212 -20.43 13.02 8.17
C LYS A 212 -20.49 11.82 9.11
N SER A 213 -19.32 11.34 9.50
CA SER A 213 -19.19 10.32 10.53
C SER A 213 -19.34 10.96 11.92
N ASP A 214 -19.75 10.18 12.91
CA ASP A 214 -19.80 10.63 14.32
C ASP A 214 -18.44 11.19 14.79
N LEU A 215 -17.35 10.62 14.28
CA LEU A 215 -15.99 11.09 14.58
C LEU A 215 -15.72 12.46 13.96
N ALA A 216 -16.09 12.69 12.69
CA ALA A 216 -15.95 13.99 12.04
C ALA A 216 -16.76 15.07 12.76
N GLU A 217 -17.98 14.76 13.21
CA GLU A 217 -18.80 15.67 14.02
C GLU A 217 -18.18 15.95 15.40
N ARG A 218 -17.55 14.95 16.02
CA ARG A 218 -16.80 15.15 17.27
C ARG A 218 -15.59 16.06 17.05
N VAL A 219 -14.83 15.86 15.97
CA VAL A 219 -13.70 16.72 15.62
C VAL A 219 -14.19 18.15 15.39
N HIS A 220 -15.25 18.34 14.62
CA HIS A 220 -15.83 19.67 14.37
C HIS A 220 -16.21 20.41 15.67
N ARG A 221 -16.74 19.70 16.68
CA ARG A 221 -17.07 20.30 17.99
C ARG A 221 -15.86 20.59 18.88
N CYS A 222 -14.83 19.75 18.82
CA CYS A 222 -13.75 19.71 19.82
C CYS A 222 -12.35 20.00 19.25
N TRP A 223 -12.21 20.44 17.99
CA TRP A 223 -10.88 20.63 17.36
C TRP A 223 -9.99 21.67 18.07
N ARG A 224 -10.59 22.56 18.86
CA ARG A 224 -9.89 23.55 19.68
C ARG A 224 -9.30 22.96 20.96
N ASP A 225 -9.69 21.75 21.36
CA ASP A 225 -9.30 21.13 22.64
C ASP A 225 -7.88 20.54 22.57
N ASP A 226 -7.08 20.80 23.60
CA ASP A 226 -5.71 20.27 23.72
C ASP A 226 -5.69 18.75 23.87
N GLU A 227 -6.71 18.17 24.49
CA GLU A 227 -6.87 16.72 24.62
C GLU A 227 -7.08 16.06 23.26
N LEU A 228 -7.94 16.61 22.39
CA LEU A 228 -8.13 16.07 21.05
C LEU A 228 -6.91 16.30 20.16
N PHE A 229 -6.22 17.44 20.34
CA PHE A 229 -4.96 17.72 19.64
C PHE A 229 -3.89 16.67 19.97
N GLY A 230 -3.66 16.38 21.25
CA GLY A 230 -2.71 15.37 21.69
C GLY A 230 -3.15 13.94 21.33
N TYR A 231 -4.44 13.62 21.47
CA TYR A 231 -5.01 12.32 21.13
C TYR A 231 -4.74 11.90 19.67
N GLN A 232 -4.77 12.86 18.73
CA GLN A 232 -4.53 12.58 17.30
C GLN A 232 -3.13 12.03 17.02
N PHE A 233 -2.13 12.33 17.86
CA PHE A 233 -0.78 11.77 17.70
C PHE A 233 -0.68 10.29 18.07
N LEU A 234 -1.63 9.77 18.85
CA LEU A 234 -1.70 8.36 19.23
C LEU A 234 -2.66 7.57 18.33
N ASN A 235 -3.81 8.18 18.03
CA ASN A 235 -4.98 7.48 17.51
C ASN A 235 -5.69 8.23 16.36
N GLY A 236 -5.09 9.30 15.86
CA GLY A 236 -5.61 10.04 14.72
C GLY A 236 -5.20 9.39 13.39
N ALA A 237 -5.38 10.13 12.30
CA ALA A 237 -5.02 9.67 10.96
C ALA A 237 -3.51 9.42 10.77
N ASN A 238 -2.66 10.05 11.59
CA ASN A 238 -1.21 9.94 11.53
C ASN A 238 -0.56 9.63 12.89
N PRO A 239 -0.63 8.36 13.35
CA PRO A 239 -0.01 7.94 14.61
C PRO A 239 1.50 7.63 14.49
N MET A 240 2.14 8.06 13.39
CA MET A 240 3.50 7.64 13.04
C MET A 240 4.60 8.59 13.50
N VAL A 241 4.26 9.85 13.83
CA VAL A 241 5.26 10.89 14.15
C VAL A 241 5.69 10.85 15.62
N LEU A 242 4.76 10.54 16.52
CA LEU A 242 4.98 10.60 17.96
C LEU A 242 6.05 9.60 18.41
N ARG A 243 6.93 10.04 19.30
CA ARG A 243 7.88 9.18 20.03
C ARG A 243 8.05 9.64 21.47
N ARG A 244 8.46 8.72 22.33
CA ARG A 244 8.90 9.04 23.69
C ARG A 244 10.26 9.74 23.62
N SER A 245 10.41 10.82 24.39
CA SER A 245 11.65 11.61 24.40
C SER A 245 12.70 10.88 25.25
N ALA A 246 13.88 10.65 24.68
CA ALA A 246 15.04 10.11 25.42
C ALA A 246 15.93 11.23 25.99
N SER A 247 15.87 12.41 25.38
CA SER A 247 16.53 13.65 25.77
C SER A 247 15.73 14.82 25.18
N LEU A 248 15.91 16.04 25.68
CA LEU A 248 15.31 17.20 25.02
C LEU A 248 15.91 17.39 23.60
N PRO A 249 15.08 17.67 22.57
CA PRO A 249 15.57 17.93 21.23
C PRO A 249 16.59 19.07 21.18
N SER A 250 17.69 18.87 20.48
CA SER A 250 18.74 19.90 20.34
C SER A 250 18.25 21.19 19.68
N ARG A 251 17.19 21.11 18.85
CA ARG A 251 16.54 22.25 18.21
C ARG A 251 15.60 23.03 19.14
N LEU A 252 15.26 22.49 20.31
CA LEU A 252 14.44 23.15 21.33
C LEU A 252 15.32 24.08 22.17
N VAL A 253 15.59 25.26 21.64
CA VAL A 253 16.37 26.28 22.34
C VAL A 253 15.43 27.08 23.24
N LEU A 254 15.63 26.98 24.55
CA LEU A 254 14.85 27.69 25.56
C LEU A 254 15.37 29.14 25.71
N PRO A 255 14.57 30.18 25.38
CA PRO A 255 14.95 31.57 25.60
C PRO A 255 15.04 31.91 27.09
N SER A 256 15.77 32.97 27.44
CA SER A 256 15.78 33.52 28.80
C SER A 256 14.36 33.82 29.28
N GLY A 257 14.03 33.51 30.54
CA GLY A 257 12.67 33.65 31.08
C GLY A 257 11.76 32.43 30.90
N THR A 258 12.28 31.33 30.33
CA THR A 258 11.56 30.04 30.19
C THR A 258 12.06 28.96 31.14
N GLU A 259 12.68 29.34 32.27
CA GLU A 259 13.29 28.41 33.24
C GLU A 259 12.25 27.45 33.85
N ALA A 260 11.04 27.94 34.12
CA ALA A 260 9.95 27.12 34.65
C ALA A 260 9.50 26.03 33.66
N LEU A 261 9.46 26.35 32.37
CA LEU A 261 9.19 25.40 31.30
C LEU A 261 10.31 24.36 31.19
N GLY A 262 11.58 24.80 31.22
CA GLY A 262 12.73 23.91 31.23
C GLY A 262 12.67 22.91 32.39
N ALA A 263 12.39 23.40 33.60
CA ALA A 263 12.22 22.54 34.78
C ALA A 263 11.03 21.57 34.64
N GLN A 264 9.92 21.98 34.01
CA GLN A 264 8.81 21.08 33.72
C GLN A 264 9.22 19.98 32.74
N LEU A 265 9.83 20.32 31.61
CA LEU A 265 10.26 19.36 30.60
C LEU A 265 11.25 18.34 31.18
N GLU A 266 12.22 18.78 31.99
CA GLU A 266 13.17 17.90 32.66
C GLU A 266 12.50 16.94 33.64
N ARG A 267 11.51 17.41 34.42
CA ARG A 267 10.73 16.52 35.31
C ARG A 267 10.01 15.43 34.53
N GLU A 268 9.33 15.80 33.44
CA GLU A 268 8.58 14.85 32.62
C GLU A 268 9.50 13.87 31.86
N LEU A 269 10.69 14.33 31.47
CA LEU A 269 11.72 13.48 30.89
C LEU A 269 12.19 12.43 31.90
N GLN A 270 12.48 12.83 33.14
CA GLN A 270 12.92 11.93 34.21
C GLN A 270 11.85 10.91 34.61
N SER A 271 10.56 11.29 34.59
CA SER A 271 9.45 10.35 34.83
C SER A 271 9.09 9.49 33.61
N GLY A 272 9.73 9.72 32.45
CA GLY A 272 9.44 8.97 31.21
C GLY A 272 8.06 9.25 30.60
N SER A 273 7.44 10.38 30.99
CA SER A 273 6.13 10.86 30.53
C SER A 273 6.22 11.91 29.42
N LEU A 274 7.43 12.33 29.03
CA LEU A 274 7.66 13.30 27.96
C LEU A 274 7.70 12.63 26.57
N PHE A 275 6.95 13.18 25.63
CA PHE A 275 6.87 12.77 24.23
C PHE A 275 7.13 13.95 23.30
N GLU A 276 7.54 13.64 22.08
CA GLU A 276 7.84 14.63 21.05
C GLU A 276 7.26 14.22 19.69
N ALA A 277 6.83 15.22 18.94
CA ALA A 277 6.48 15.11 17.52
C ALA A 277 7.27 16.17 16.74
N ASP A 278 8.26 15.72 15.98
CA ASP A 278 9.17 16.59 15.21
C ASP A 278 8.86 16.54 13.72
N PHE A 279 8.55 17.70 13.14
CA PHE A 279 8.26 17.89 11.73
C PHE A 279 9.44 18.54 10.97
N SER A 280 10.67 18.39 11.47
CA SER A 280 11.91 18.84 10.82
C SER A 280 12.06 18.41 9.36
N LEU A 281 11.39 17.33 8.93
CA LEU A 281 11.34 16.90 7.53
C LEU A 281 10.85 18.01 6.57
N LEU A 282 9.98 18.89 7.04
CA LEU A 282 9.41 20.02 6.30
C LEU A 282 10.33 21.25 6.23
N ASP A 283 11.45 21.27 6.95
CA ASP A 283 12.30 22.46 7.05
C ASP A 283 12.92 22.84 5.70
N GLY A 284 12.71 24.08 5.27
CA GLY A 284 13.17 24.56 3.97
C GLY A 284 12.54 23.88 2.75
N ILE A 285 11.44 23.14 2.90
CA ILE A 285 10.67 22.64 1.75
C ILE A 285 10.03 23.83 1.02
N PRO A 286 10.19 23.96 -0.31
CA PRO A 286 9.53 25.01 -1.08
C PRO A 286 8.01 24.90 -0.95
N ALA A 287 7.37 25.99 -0.53
CA ALA A 287 5.93 26.07 -0.48
C ALA A 287 5.34 26.38 -1.87
N ASN A 288 4.12 25.93 -2.10
CA ASN A 288 3.39 26.07 -3.34
C ASN A 288 3.01 27.54 -3.63
N VAL A 289 2.63 27.82 -4.88
CA VAL A 289 1.99 29.07 -5.30
C VAL A 289 0.66 28.71 -5.95
N ILE A 290 -0.45 29.04 -5.27
CA ILE A 290 -1.80 28.69 -5.72
C ILE A 290 -2.45 29.95 -6.27
N ARG A 291 -2.72 29.98 -7.59
CA ARG A 291 -3.34 31.12 -8.28
C ARG A 291 -2.59 32.45 -8.08
N GLY A 292 -1.25 32.39 -8.09
CA GLY A 292 -0.39 33.56 -7.86
C GLY A 292 -0.15 33.88 -6.39
N GLU A 293 -0.89 33.27 -5.47
CA GLU A 293 -0.74 33.50 -4.03
C GLU A 293 0.27 32.54 -3.41
N LYS A 294 1.27 33.11 -2.74
CA LYS A 294 2.29 32.34 -2.03
C LYS A 294 1.66 31.57 -0.86
N GLN A 295 1.89 30.26 -0.85
CA GLN A 295 1.55 29.41 0.28
C GLN A 295 2.72 29.31 1.25
N TYR A 296 2.49 28.71 2.42
CA TYR A 296 3.44 28.67 3.50
C TYR A 296 3.47 27.29 4.15
N LEU A 297 4.62 26.95 4.71
CA LEU A 297 4.88 25.71 5.43
C LEU A 297 5.58 26.02 6.75
N ALA A 298 5.40 25.15 7.73
CA ALA A 298 6.12 25.15 8.98
C ALA A 298 6.80 23.79 9.20
N ALA A 299 7.85 23.79 10.02
CA ALA A 299 8.52 22.57 10.45
C ALA A 299 8.48 22.48 11.98
N PRO A 300 7.29 22.35 12.58
CA PRO A 300 7.14 22.50 14.01
C PRO A 300 7.77 21.37 14.82
N LEU A 301 8.09 21.66 16.07
CA LEU A 301 8.35 20.69 17.12
C LEU A 301 7.27 20.84 18.19
N VAL A 302 6.68 19.73 18.62
CA VAL A 302 5.70 19.70 19.71
C VAL A 302 6.24 18.81 20.82
N MET A 303 6.30 19.34 22.04
CA MET A 303 6.53 18.54 23.24
C MET A 303 5.19 18.27 23.92
N LEU A 304 4.96 17.02 24.31
CA LEU A 304 3.72 16.57 24.93
C LEU A 304 4.01 15.79 26.21
N GLN A 305 3.11 15.91 27.19
CA GLN A 305 3.15 15.17 28.44
C GLN A 305 2.04 14.12 28.46
N MET A 306 2.40 12.87 28.76
CA MET A 306 1.45 11.82 29.11
C MET A 306 1.04 11.97 30.57
N ARG A 307 -0.25 12.20 30.81
CA ARG A 307 -0.83 12.28 32.16
C ARG A 307 -1.12 10.86 32.71
N PRO A 308 -1.20 10.67 34.03
CA PRO A 308 -1.49 9.37 34.64
C PRO A 308 -2.80 8.73 34.14
N GLU A 309 -3.78 9.54 33.75
CA GLU A 309 -5.07 9.08 33.20
C GLU A 309 -4.96 8.60 31.74
N GLY A 310 -3.77 8.60 31.15
CA GLY A 310 -3.50 8.18 29.78
C GLY A 310 -3.76 9.26 28.72
N LYS A 311 -4.02 10.50 29.13
CA LYS A 311 -4.22 11.64 28.23
C LYS A 311 -2.88 12.25 27.83
N LEU A 312 -2.67 12.45 26.54
CA LEU A 312 -1.50 13.12 26.00
C LEU A 312 -1.84 14.60 25.78
N LEU A 313 -1.12 15.51 26.44
CA LEU A 313 -1.39 16.96 26.38
C LEU A 313 -0.18 17.73 25.83
N PRO A 314 -0.37 18.69 24.92
CA PRO A 314 0.70 19.56 24.46
C PRO A 314 1.22 20.48 25.57
N VAL A 315 2.54 20.60 25.68
CA VAL A 315 3.23 21.46 26.66
C VAL A 315 3.81 22.71 25.99
N VAL A 316 4.47 22.54 24.84
CA VAL A 316 5.07 23.64 24.09
C VAL A 316 5.09 23.31 22.59
N ILE A 317 4.89 24.34 21.76
CA ILE A 317 5.02 24.27 20.31
C ILE A 317 6.07 25.30 19.84
N GLN A 318 7.06 24.81 19.10
CA GLN A 318 8.02 25.63 18.36
C GLN A 318 7.69 25.52 16.88
N ILE A 319 7.36 26.63 16.19
CA ILE A 319 6.85 26.58 14.80
C ILE A 319 7.94 26.34 13.75
N GLN A 320 9.14 26.89 13.98
CA GLN A 320 10.28 26.80 13.06
C GLN A 320 11.55 26.38 13.81
N PRO A 321 12.48 25.67 13.17
CA PRO A 321 13.78 25.39 13.77
C PRO A 321 14.56 26.69 14.00
N PRO A 322 15.48 26.73 14.98
CA PRO A 322 16.36 27.87 15.16
C PRO A 322 17.24 28.04 13.91
N SER A 323 17.44 29.30 13.50
CA SER A 323 18.37 29.64 12.42
C SER A 323 19.52 30.47 12.98
N PRO A 324 20.78 30.23 12.59
CA PRO A 324 21.90 31.11 12.96
C PRO A 324 21.70 32.57 12.54
N SER A 325 20.87 32.82 11.52
CA SER A 325 20.62 34.14 10.97
C SER A 325 19.50 34.93 11.66
N CYS A 326 18.78 34.31 12.61
CA CYS A 326 17.59 34.89 13.24
C CYS A 326 17.62 34.73 14.76
N PRO A 327 16.92 35.58 15.53
CA PRO A 327 16.68 35.31 16.94
C PRO A 327 16.02 33.95 17.15
N ALA A 328 16.19 33.37 18.35
CA ALA A 328 15.56 32.11 18.69
C ALA A 328 14.04 32.19 18.45
N PRO A 329 13.44 31.19 17.79
CA PRO A 329 12.03 31.22 17.45
C PRO A 329 11.18 31.23 18.73
N PRO A 330 10.07 31.98 18.75
CA PRO A 330 9.14 31.96 19.88
C PRO A 330 8.65 30.54 20.19
N LEU A 331 8.53 30.25 21.48
CA LEU A 331 7.90 29.05 22.01
C LEU A 331 6.47 29.40 22.41
N PHE A 332 5.50 28.69 21.85
CA PHE A 332 4.09 28.87 22.16
C PHE A 332 3.67 27.90 23.26
N LEU A 333 2.93 28.40 24.23
CA LEU A 333 2.47 27.66 25.41
C LEU A 333 0.94 27.67 25.51
N PRO A 334 0.33 26.67 26.16
CA PRO A 334 -1.11 26.68 26.44
C PRO A 334 -1.60 27.90 27.24
N SER A 335 -0.69 28.57 27.96
CA SER A 335 -0.96 29.79 28.73
C SER A 335 -0.94 31.08 27.90
N ASP A 336 -0.53 31.02 26.63
CA ASP A 336 -0.52 32.18 25.74
C ASP A 336 -1.94 32.65 25.42
N PRO A 337 -2.12 33.87 24.85
CA PRO A 337 -3.43 34.33 24.40
C PRO A 337 -4.14 33.28 23.53
N PRO A 338 -5.46 33.04 23.73
CA PRO A 338 -6.14 31.87 23.16
C PRO A 338 -5.96 31.68 21.64
N LEU A 339 -5.95 32.78 20.87
CA LEU A 339 -5.76 32.72 19.42
C LEU A 339 -4.31 32.44 19.00
N ALA A 340 -3.32 32.85 19.79
CA ALA A 340 -1.91 32.54 19.52
C ALA A 340 -1.65 31.04 19.70
N TRP A 341 -2.12 30.47 20.81
CA TRP A 341 -2.03 29.02 21.05
C TRP A 341 -2.79 28.21 19.99
N LEU A 342 -4.02 28.64 19.65
CA LEU A 342 -4.81 27.98 18.62
C LEU A 342 -4.11 28.01 17.26
N LEU A 343 -3.53 29.14 16.86
CA LEU A 343 -2.79 29.28 15.61
C LEU A 343 -1.57 28.35 15.57
N ALA A 344 -0.82 28.25 16.66
CA ALA A 344 0.31 27.34 16.76
C ALA A 344 -0.11 25.87 16.53
N LYS A 345 -1.24 25.44 17.13
CA LYS A 345 -1.81 24.11 16.89
C LYS A 345 -2.27 23.91 15.45
N ILE A 346 -2.87 24.93 14.81
CA ILE A 346 -3.29 24.85 13.39
C ILE A 346 -2.08 24.62 12.48
N TRP A 347 -0.96 25.32 12.71
CA TRP A 347 0.29 25.09 11.97
C TRP A 347 0.83 23.66 12.12
N VAL A 348 0.73 23.10 13.32
CA VAL A 348 1.06 21.69 13.54
C VAL A 348 0.13 20.77 12.76
N ARG A 349 -1.20 20.98 12.80
CA ARG A 349 -2.15 20.16 12.03
C ARG A 349 -1.92 20.28 10.51
N ASN A 350 -1.56 21.47 10.01
CA ASN A 350 -1.18 21.66 8.62
C ASN A 350 0.07 20.85 8.25
N SER A 351 1.10 20.89 9.10
CA SER A 351 2.35 20.15 8.91
C SER A 351 2.14 18.64 8.98
N ASP A 352 1.32 18.19 9.92
CA ASP A 352 0.91 16.79 10.06
C ASP A 352 0.19 16.28 8.82
N PHE A 353 -0.71 17.07 8.24
CA PHE A 353 -1.36 16.71 6.97
C PHE A 353 -0.35 16.52 5.83
N GLN A 354 0.70 17.36 5.72
CA GLN A 354 1.71 17.17 4.67
C GLN A 354 2.50 15.87 4.86
N VAL A 355 2.99 15.62 6.07
CA VAL A 355 3.80 14.45 6.40
C VAL A 355 2.97 13.17 6.32
N HIS A 356 1.73 13.20 6.82
CA HIS A 356 0.75 12.12 6.67
C HIS A 356 0.57 11.70 5.22
N GLN A 357 0.18 12.65 4.35
CA GLN A 357 -0.16 12.35 2.97
C GLN A 357 1.04 11.89 2.15
N LEU A 358 2.22 12.47 2.38
CA LEU A 358 3.39 12.21 1.55
C LEU A 358 4.28 11.08 2.10
N GLN A 359 4.71 11.16 3.36
CA GLN A 359 5.64 10.16 3.91
C GLN A 359 4.92 8.87 4.27
N TYR A 360 3.82 8.93 5.04
CA TYR A 360 3.23 7.73 5.60
C TYR A 360 2.17 7.10 4.70
N HIS A 361 1.35 7.90 4.03
CA HIS A 361 0.33 7.42 3.11
C HIS A 361 0.91 7.11 1.72
N LEU A 362 1.46 8.10 1.02
CA LEU A 362 1.98 7.86 -0.33
C LEU A 362 3.25 6.99 -0.34
N LEU A 363 4.31 7.40 0.36
CA LEU A 363 5.59 6.70 0.29
C LEU A 363 5.53 5.34 1.01
N SER A 364 5.22 5.34 2.31
CA SER A 364 5.37 4.15 3.16
C SER A 364 4.32 3.06 2.92
N THR A 365 3.19 3.39 2.28
CA THR A 365 2.21 2.37 1.88
C THR A 365 2.11 2.25 0.36
N HIS A 366 1.65 3.28 -0.37
CA HIS A 366 1.39 3.14 -1.80
C HIS A 366 2.65 2.78 -2.62
N LEU A 367 3.74 3.54 -2.50
CA LEU A 367 4.94 3.32 -3.31
C LEU A 367 5.70 2.06 -2.89
N VAL A 368 5.79 1.75 -1.59
CA VAL A 368 6.35 0.48 -1.12
C VAL A 368 5.52 -0.72 -1.61
N ALA A 369 4.19 -0.64 -1.56
CA ALA A 369 3.32 -1.70 -2.09
C ALA A 369 3.48 -1.88 -3.60
N GLU A 370 3.67 -0.80 -4.36
CA GLU A 370 3.96 -0.89 -5.80
C GLU A 370 5.31 -1.54 -6.08
N VAL A 371 6.34 -1.24 -5.28
CA VAL A 371 7.63 -1.94 -5.39
C VAL A 371 7.46 -3.44 -5.18
N ILE A 372 6.73 -3.83 -4.12
CA ILE A 372 6.42 -5.24 -3.84
C ILE A 372 5.65 -5.86 -5.02
N ALA A 373 4.66 -5.15 -5.57
CA ALA A 373 3.84 -5.63 -6.66
C ALA A 373 4.67 -5.88 -7.93
N VAL A 374 5.45 -4.90 -8.39
CA VAL A 374 6.26 -5.03 -9.60
C VAL A 374 7.33 -6.11 -9.43
N ALA A 375 8.03 -6.16 -8.30
CA ALA A 375 9.01 -7.21 -8.03
C ALA A 375 8.38 -8.61 -8.00
N THR A 376 7.21 -8.75 -7.36
CA THR A 376 6.46 -10.02 -7.31
C THR A 376 6.09 -10.50 -8.71
N MET A 377 5.59 -9.60 -9.56
CA MET A 377 5.26 -9.95 -10.95
C MET A 377 6.49 -10.32 -11.77
N ARG A 378 7.66 -9.72 -11.51
CA ARG A 378 8.89 -9.94 -12.29
C ARG A 378 9.71 -11.16 -11.89
N CYS A 379 9.65 -11.55 -10.61
CA CYS A 379 10.57 -12.52 -10.04
C CYS A 379 9.91 -13.82 -9.58
N LEU A 380 8.62 -13.81 -9.23
CA LEU A 380 7.93 -14.99 -8.71
C LEU A 380 6.88 -15.52 -9.70
N PRO A 381 7.01 -16.76 -10.21
CA PRO A 381 6.04 -17.33 -11.14
C PRO A 381 4.70 -17.65 -10.46
N GLY A 382 3.65 -17.87 -11.24
CA GLY A 382 2.30 -18.19 -10.74
C GLY A 382 2.23 -19.47 -9.88
N LEU A 383 3.21 -20.36 -10.05
CA LEU A 383 3.40 -21.58 -9.28
C LEU A 383 4.05 -21.35 -7.91
N HIS A 384 4.77 -20.25 -7.73
CA HIS A 384 5.56 -20.04 -6.52
C HIS A 384 4.66 -19.82 -5.30
N PRO A 385 4.94 -20.46 -4.14
CA PRO A 385 4.11 -20.32 -2.94
C PRO A 385 4.00 -18.86 -2.46
N VAL A 386 5.12 -18.13 -2.50
CA VAL A 386 5.13 -16.69 -2.16
C VAL A 386 4.31 -15.84 -3.13
N PHE A 387 4.28 -16.16 -4.43
CA PHE A 387 3.41 -15.45 -5.38
C PHE A 387 1.94 -15.63 -5.01
N LYS A 388 1.53 -16.88 -4.76
CA LYS A 388 0.14 -17.21 -4.39
C LYS A 388 -0.27 -16.56 -3.07
N LEU A 389 0.66 -16.43 -2.12
CA LEU A 389 0.45 -15.70 -0.87
C LEU A 389 0.24 -14.20 -1.12
N LEU A 390 1.09 -13.56 -1.94
CA LEU A 390 1.12 -12.10 -2.07
C LEU A 390 0.13 -11.52 -3.08
N ILE A 391 -0.22 -12.26 -4.13
CA ILE A 391 -1.04 -11.75 -5.25
C ILE A 391 -2.38 -11.11 -4.81
N PRO A 392 -3.10 -11.59 -3.77
CA PRO A 392 -4.33 -10.93 -3.33
C PRO A 392 -4.07 -9.56 -2.68
N HIS A 393 -2.90 -9.38 -2.05
CA HIS A 393 -2.56 -8.18 -1.28
C HIS A 393 -2.03 -7.03 -2.14
N ILE A 394 -1.61 -7.30 -3.37
CA ILE A 394 -1.11 -6.29 -4.33
C ILE A 394 -2.17 -5.93 -5.39
N ARG A 395 -3.41 -6.35 -5.18
CA ARG A 395 -4.51 -6.15 -6.12
C ARG A 395 -4.77 -4.66 -6.33
N TYR A 396 -4.77 -4.25 -7.60
CA TYR A 396 -5.00 -2.86 -8.06
C TYR A 396 -3.98 -1.81 -7.60
N THR A 397 -2.92 -2.18 -6.89
CA THR A 397 -1.89 -1.23 -6.44
C THR A 397 -1.27 -0.46 -7.61
N LEU A 398 -0.98 -1.15 -8.72
CA LEU A 398 -0.39 -0.52 -9.91
C LEU A 398 -1.34 0.50 -10.57
N GLU A 399 -2.63 0.18 -10.64
CA GLU A 399 -3.68 1.04 -11.21
C GLU A 399 -3.84 2.33 -10.40
N ILE A 400 -4.06 2.21 -9.08
CA ILE A 400 -4.32 3.38 -8.24
C ILE A 400 -3.10 4.29 -8.15
N ASN A 401 -1.89 3.74 -8.10
CA ASN A 401 -0.66 4.54 -8.08
C ASN A 401 -0.40 5.23 -9.42
N THR A 402 -0.73 4.58 -10.55
CA THR A 402 -0.65 5.21 -11.86
C THR A 402 -1.64 6.37 -11.97
N ARG A 403 -2.88 6.21 -11.47
CA ARG A 403 -3.86 7.31 -11.34
C ARG A 403 -3.34 8.45 -10.47
N ALA A 404 -2.76 8.14 -9.32
CA ALA A 404 -2.18 9.15 -8.44
C ALA A 404 -1.10 9.95 -9.17
N ARG A 405 -0.15 9.29 -9.83
CA ARG A 405 0.92 9.95 -10.62
C ARG A 405 0.41 10.77 -11.79
N SER A 406 -0.72 10.41 -12.41
CA SER A 406 -1.25 11.12 -13.58
C SER A 406 -2.24 12.24 -13.24
N GLN A 407 -2.83 12.24 -12.03
CA GLN A 407 -3.96 13.14 -11.69
C GLN A 407 -3.80 13.85 -10.33
N LEU A 408 -3.17 13.21 -9.33
CA LEU A 408 -3.10 13.70 -7.96
C LEU A 408 -1.79 14.46 -7.70
N ILE A 409 -0.66 13.81 -7.94
CA ILE A 409 0.70 14.31 -7.66
C ILE A 409 1.49 14.67 -8.93
N SER A 410 0.82 14.68 -10.09
CA SER A 410 1.39 15.18 -11.34
C SER A 410 1.58 16.70 -11.28
N GLU A 411 2.39 17.22 -12.19
CA GLU A 411 2.36 18.65 -12.51
C GLU A 411 0.94 19.07 -12.92
N GLY A 412 0.44 20.16 -12.34
CA GLY A 412 -0.95 20.62 -12.52
C GLY A 412 -2.01 19.70 -11.88
N GLY A 413 -1.60 18.71 -11.10
CA GLY A 413 -2.47 17.80 -10.35
C GLY A 413 -3.18 18.46 -9.18
N ILE A 414 -3.90 17.66 -8.39
CA ILE A 414 -4.63 18.15 -7.21
C ILE A 414 -3.69 18.77 -6.16
N PHE A 415 -2.50 18.17 -5.93
CA PHE A 415 -1.53 18.73 -4.98
C PHE A 415 -1.10 20.15 -5.36
N ASP A 416 -0.81 20.40 -6.64
CA ASP A 416 -0.43 21.72 -7.14
C ASP A 416 -1.57 22.74 -7.02
N LYS A 417 -2.82 22.28 -7.07
CA LYS A 417 -4.01 23.14 -7.04
C LYS A 417 -4.47 23.53 -5.64
N ALA A 418 -4.17 22.73 -4.61
CA ALA A 418 -4.81 22.87 -3.30
C ALA A 418 -3.89 22.63 -2.09
N VAL A 419 -2.69 22.06 -2.27
CA VAL A 419 -1.84 21.63 -1.15
C VAL A 419 -0.60 22.51 -1.05
N SER A 420 -0.20 22.90 0.16
CA SER A 420 0.93 23.80 0.40
C SER A 420 2.29 23.22 0.01
N THR A 421 2.42 21.89 -0.08
CA THR A 421 3.60 21.22 -0.66
C THR A 421 3.49 20.97 -2.17
N GLY A 422 2.40 21.36 -2.84
CA GLY A 422 2.30 21.32 -4.30
C GLY A 422 3.39 22.15 -5.00
N GLY A 423 3.50 22.04 -6.32
CA GLY A 423 4.46 22.81 -7.13
C GLY A 423 5.90 22.34 -6.99
N GLY A 424 6.12 21.09 -6.58
CA GLY A 424 7.43 20.45 -6.46
C GLY A 424 7.96 20.29 -5.03
N GLY A 425 7.41 21.00 -4.03
CA GLY A 425 7.78 20.83 -2.61
C GLY A 425 7.57 19.38 -2.11
N HIS A 426 6.49 18.75 -2.55
CA HIS A 426 6.13 17.38 -2.21
C HIS A 426 7.16 16.36 -2.71
N VAL A 427 7.77 16.60 -3.88
CA VAL A 427 8.87 15.74 -4.39
C VAL A 427 10.12 15.89 -3.52
N HIS A 428 10.43 17.11 -3.06
CA HIS A 428 11.57 17.33 -2.15
C HIS A 428 11.34 16.64 -0.81
N LEU A 429 10.13 16.74 -0.25
CA LEU A 429 9.76 16.05 0.98
C LEU A 429 9.87 14.53 0.80
N LEU A 430 9.29 13.97 -0.27
CA LEU A 430 9.34 12.53 -0.56
C LEU A 430 10.79 12.01 -0.68
N ARG A 431 11.71 12.78 -1.28
CA ARG A 431 13.13 12.40 -1.36
C ARG A 431 13.78 12.32 0.02
N ARG A 432 13.53 13.30 0.89
CA ARG A 432 14.03 13.26 2.26
C ARG A 432 13.41 12.12 3.06
N ALA A 433 12.11 11.90 2.89
CA ALA A 433 11.39 10.79 3.52
C ALA A 433 11.95 9.42 3.06
N MET A 434 12.30 9.29 1.78
CA MET A 434 12.91 8.08 1.23
C MET A 434 14.24 7.75 1.90
N ALA A 435 15.07 8.76 2.21
CA ALA A 435 16.31 8.57 2.95
C ALA A 435 16.09 8.11 4.40
N GLN A 436 14.94 8.43 5.00
CA GLN A 436 14.56 8.01 6.36
C GLN A 436 13.77 6.69 6.40
N LEU A 437 13.35 6.15 5.25
CA LEU A 437 12.58 4.91 5.17
C LEU A 437 13.47 3.71 5.50
N THR A 438 13.23 3.07 6.65
CA THR A 438 13.97 1.88 7.08
C THR A 438 13.09 0.63 7.08
N TYR A 439 13.72 -0.54 7.00
CA TYR A 439 12.99 -1.80 7.12
C TYR A 439 12.26 -1.91 8.47
N ARG A 440 12.90 -1.47 9.56
CA ARG A 440 12.32 -1.48 10.91
C ARG A 440 11.11 -0.56 11.04
N SER A 441 11.10 0.60 10.39
CA SER A 441 9.94 1.50 10.39
C SER A 441 8.70 0.92 9.69
N LEU A 442 8.84 -0.13 8.89
CA LEU A 442 7.73 -0.85 8.27
C LEU A 442 7.24 -2.05 9.10
N CYS A 443 7.88 -2.33 10.23
CA CYS A 443 7.60 -3.47 11.10
C CYS A 443 7.10 -2.93 12.46
N PRO A 444 5.79 -2.95 12.76
CA PRO A 444 5.23 -2.35 13.98
C PRO A 444 5.93 -2.75 15.29
N PRO A 445 6.32 -4.03 15.53
CA PRO A 445 7.06 -4.37 16.75
C PRO A 445 8.38 -3.59 16.89
N ASP A 446 9.09 -3.39 15.78
CA ASP A 446 10.35 -2.65 15.76
C ASP A 446 10.14 -1.14 15.81
N ASP A 447 9.21 -0.62 15.02
CA ASP A 447 8.87 0.79 14.95
C ASP A 447 8.37 1.31 16.31
N LEU A 448 7.40 0.62 16.91
CA LEU A 448 6.83 1.01 18.21
C LEU A 448 7.85 0.88 19.34
N ALA A 449 8.75 -0.10 19.28
CA ALA A 449 9.87 -0.21 20.21
C ALA A 449 10.82 0.98 20.07
N ALA A 450 11.24 1.29 18.83
CA ALA A 450 12.16 2.39 18.54
C ALA A 450 11.57 3.77 18.93
N ARG A 451 10.25 3.94 18.79
CA ARG A 451 9.54 5.15 19.20
C ARG A 451 9.14 5.16 20.69
N GLY A 452 9.39 4.09 21.44
CA GLY A 452 9.05 4.00 22.87
C GLY A 452 7.56 3.99 23.17
N LEU A 453 6.73 3.47 22.25
CA LEU A 453 5.27 3.44 22.33
C LEU A 453 4.70 2.09 22.79
N LEU A 454 5.54 1.08 23.01
CA LEU A 454 5.11 -0.20 23.55
C LEU A 454 4.53 -0.05 24.96
N GLY A 455 3.40 -0.72 25.19
CA GLY A 455 2.76 -0.82 26.51
C GLY A 455 2.03 0.45 26.98
N ILE A 456 1.84 1.46 26.11
CA ILE A 456 1.07 2.67 26.45
C ILE A 456 -0.43 2.37 26.34
N PRO A 457 -1.22 2.38 27.44
CA PRO A 457 -2.62 1.97 27.40
C PRO A 457 -3.50 2.77 26.43
N SER A 458 -3.21 4.06 26.25
CA SER A 458 -3.97 4.96 25.37
C SER A 458 -3.54 4.93 23.90
N ALA A 459 -2.49 4.18 23.54
CA ALA A 459 -2.00 4.06 22.16
C ALA A 459 -2.72 2.91 21.43
N LEU A 460 -3.97 3.15 21.03
CA LEU A 460 -4.84 2.14 20.41
C LEU A 460 -4.25 1.63 19.08
N TYR A 461 -3.69 2.52 18.26
CA TYR A 461 -2.96 2.13 17.04
C TYR A 461 -1.87 1.11 17.36
N ALA A 462 -1.08 1.34 18.42
CA ALA A 462 0.03 0.45 18.78
C ALA A 462 -0.47 -0.96 19.14
N HIS A 463 -1.54 -1.05 19.92
CA HIS A 463 -2.13 -2.33 20.30
C HIS A 463 -2.69 -3.10 19.10
N ASP A 464 -3.47 -2.42 18.26
CA ASP A 464 -4.12 -3.05 17.11
C ASP A 464 -3.10 -3.43 16.03
N ALA A 465 -2.09 -2.58 15.80
CA ALA A 465 -0.99 -2.86 14.88
C ALA A 465 -0.18 -4.10 15.32
N LEU A 466 0.17 -4.21 16.60
CA LEU A 466 0.88 -5.38 17.14
C LEU A 466 0.03 -6.65 17.02
N ARG A 467 -1.25 -6.58 17.39
CA ARG A 467 -2.16 -7.72 17.31
C ARG A 467 -2.35 -8.21 15.88
N LEU A 468 -2.56 -7.30 14.92
CA LEU A 468 -2.69 -7.64 13.51
C LEU A 468 -1.38 -8.17 12.94
N TRP A 469 -0.24 -7.58 13.31
CA TRP A 469 1.08 -8.07 12.93
C TRP A 469 1.29 -9.52 13.35
N GLU A 470 0.97 -9.88 14.60
CA GLU A 470 1.10 -11.25 15.07
C GLU A 470 0.19 -12.24 14.34
N ILE A 471 -1.05 -11.83 14.03
CA ILE A 471 -2.00 -12.66 13.26
C ILE A 471 -1.43 -12.92 11.86
N ILE A 472 -0.97 -11.87 11.18
CA ILE A 472 -0.37 -11.98 9.85
C ILE A 472 0.91 -12.83 9.92
N ALA A 473 1.75 -12.64 10.94
CA ALA A 473 2.99 -13.40 11.12
C ALA A 473 2.72 -14.90 11.26
N ARG A 474 1.70 -15.28 12.04
CA ARG A 474 1.28 -16.69 12.17
C ARG A 474 0.73 -17.26 10.86
N TYR A 475 -0.06 -16.49 10.13
CA TYR A 475 -0.58 -16.88 8.81
C TYR A 475 0.57 -17.14 7.82
N VAL A 476 1.48 -16.17 7.69
CA VAL A 476 2.67 -16.26 6.83
C VAL A 476 3.53 -17.45 7.24
N GLN A 477 3.82 -17.60 8.54
CA GLN A 477 4.62 -18.72 9.04
C GLN A 477 3.97 -20.07 8.74
N GLY A 478 2.64 -20.18 8.87
CA GLY A 478 1.89 -21.37 8.50
C GLY A 478 2.12 -21.77 7.04
N ILE A 479 2.00 -20.81 6.11
CA ILE A 479 2.23 -21.04 4.68
C ILE A 479 3.70 -21.36 4.39
N VAL A 480 4.64 -20.57 4.91
CA VAL A 480 6.08 -20.74 4.64
C VAL A 480 6.57 -22.13 5.09
N ARG A 481 6.11 -22.62 6.25
CA ARG A 481 6.50 -23.94 6.77
C ARG A 481 6.07 -25.12 5.90
N LEU A 482 5.05 -24.96 5.06
CA LEU A 482 4.62 -26.01 4.13
C LEU A 482 5.63 -26.23 2.99
N PHE A 483 6.44 -25.24 2.65
CA PHE A 483 7.35 -25.29 1.49
C PHE A 483 8.83 -25.16 1.86
N TYR A 484 9.15 -24.42 2.92
CA TYR A 484 10.52 -24.14 3.33
C TYR A 484 10.82 -24.80 4.67
N HIS A 485 11.02 -26.12 4.70
CA HIS A 485 11.19 -26.85 5.97
C HIS A 485 12.49 -26.52 6.71
N ARG A 486 13.49 -25.97 6.03
CA ARG A 486 14.81 -25.63 6.58
C ARG A 486 15.38 -24.38 5.91
N ASP A 487 16.33 -23.74 6.58
CA ASP A 487 16.97 -22.50 6.10
C ASP A 487 17.79 -22.69 4.83
N ASP A 488 18.32 -23.89 4.56
CA ASP A 488 18.98 -24.21 3.29
C ASP A 488 18.03 -24.17 2.09
N VAL A 489 16.75 -24.52 2.27
CA VAL A 489 15.74 -24.42 1.19
C VAL A 489 15.47 -22.96 0.84
N VAL A 490 15.42 -22.07 1.85
CA VAL A 490 15.25 -20.62 1.64
C VAL A 490 16.47 -20.04 0.90
N ARG A 491 17.68 -20.37 1.35
CA ARG A 491 18.93 -19.91 0.72
C ARG A 491 19.09 -20.42 -0.71
N GLY A 492 18.66 -21.66 -0.95
CA GLY A 492 18.75 -22.35 -2.23
C GLY A 492 17.70 -21.92 -3.26
N ASP A 493 16.70 -21.11 -2.90
CA ASP A 493 15.63 -20.71 -3.82
C ASP A 493 16.03 -19.48 -4.66
N PRO A 494 16.42 -19.65 -5.94
CA PRO A 494 16.93 -18.56 -6.75
C PRO A 494 15.87 -17.51 -7.09
N GLU A 495 14.59 -17.90 -7.20
CA GLU A 495 13.48 -17.01 -7.55
C GLU A 495 13.19 -16.08 -6.38
N LEU A 496 13.18 -16.65 -5.16
CA LEU A 496 13.02 -15.90 -3.92
C LEU A 496 14.20 -14.93 -3.67
N GLN A 497 15.44 -15.37 -3.88
CA GLN A 497 16.60 -14.49 -3.71
C GLN A 497 16.62 -13.36 -4.75
N ALA A 498 16.22 -13.65 -5.99
CA ALA A 498 16.07 -12.63 -7.02
C ALA A 498 14.98 -11.63 -6.67
N TRP A 499 13.85 -12.08 -6.11
CA TRP A 499 12.77 -11.21 -5.64
C TRP A 499 13.22 -10.27 -4.50
N CYS A 500 13.99 -10.78 -3.54
CA CYS A 500 14.59 -9.98 -2.47
C CYS A 500 15.45 -8.84 -3.03
N ARG A 501 16.36 -9.15 -3.96
CA ARG A 501 17.20 -8.17 -4.64
C ARG A 501 16.39 -7.18 -5.47
N GLU A 502 15.38 -7.65 -6.20
CA GLU A 502 14.54 -6.79 -7.02
C GLU A 502 13.82 -5.72 -6.17
N ILE A 503 13.40 -6.05 -4.95
CA ILE A 503 12.83 -5.07 -4.01
C ILE A 503 13.92 -4.15 -3.46
N THR A 504 14.96 -4.73 -2.85
CA THR A 504 15.95 -3.98 -2.05
C THR A 504 16.89 -3.16 -2.93
N GLU A 505 17.45 -3.75 -3.98
CA GLU A 505 18.46 -3.13 -4.84
C GLU A 505 17.85 -2.24 -5.92
N VAL A 506 16.78 -2.72 -6.56
CA VAL A 506 16.19 -2.07 -7.73
C VAL A 506 15.02 -1.17 -7.34
N GLY A 507 13.96 -1.75 -6.77
CA GLY A 507 12.71 -1.05 -6.47
C GLY A 507 12.88 0.07 -5.44
N LEU A 508 13.56 -0.22 -4.33
CA LEU A 508 13.84 0.73 -3.27
C LEU A 508 15.18 1.46 -3.44
N CYS A 509 15.87 1.31 -4.58
CA CYS A 509 17.12 2.02 -4.88
C CYS A 509 18.22 1.77 -3.82
N GLN A 510 18.75 0.54 -3.76
CA GLN A 510 19.84 0.14 -2.85
C GLN A 510 19.54 0.39 -1.36
N ALA A 511 18.50 -0.27 -0.82
CA ALA A 511 18.00 -0.05 0.54
C ALA A 511 18.70 -0.87 1.65
N GLN A 512 19.84 -1.50 1.37
CA GLN A 512 20.54 -2.36 2.32
C GLN A 512 21.05 -1.55 3.53
N ASP A 513 21.55 -0.35 3.28
CA ASP A 513 22.00 0.61 4.30
C ASP A 513 20.86 1.06 5.24
N ARG A 514 19.62 1.04 4.73
CA ARG A 514 18.38 1.29 5.47
C ARG A 514 17.79 0.04 6.11
N GLY A 515 18.55 -1.05 6.16
CA GLY A 515 18.24 -2.28 6.90
C GLY A 515 17.40 -3.30 6.13
N PHE A 516 17.12 -3.09 4.84
CA PHE A 516 16.43 -4.10 4.04
C PHE A 516 17.37 -5.26 3.69
N PRO A 517 16.88 -6.51 3.70
CA PRO A 517 17.71 -7.66 3.38
C PRO A 517 18.13 -7.66 1.90
N ALA A 518 19.40 -7.95 1.63
CA ALA A 518 19.89 -8.23 0.27
C ALA A 518 19.64 -9.68 -0.17
N SER A 519 19.41 -10.57 0.80
CA SER A 519 19.12 -12.00 0.59
C SER A 519 18.42 -12.57 1.83
N PHE A 520 17.65 -13.63 1.65
CA PHE A 520 17.03 -14.37 2.75
C PHE A 520 17.91 -15.54 3.15
N GLN A 521 18.31 -15.57 4.42
CA GLN A 521 19.20 -16.59 4.98
C GLN A 521 18.47 -17.63 5.82
N SER A 522 17.25 -17.33 6.27
CA SER A 522 16.48 -18.23 7.14
C SER A 522 14.98 -18.13 6.89
N GLN A 523 14.26 -19.16 7.33
CA GLN A 523 12.80 -19.18 7.35
C GLN A 523 12.24 -18.02 8.20
N SER A 524 12.86 -17.73 9.34
CA SER A 524 12.42 -16.64 10.23
C SER A 524 12.52 -15.28 9.55
N GLN A 525 13.62 -15.01 8.84
CA GLN A 525 13.81 -13.78 8.09
C GLN A 525 12.81 -13.64 6.95
N LEU A 526 12.57 -14.73 6.19
CA LEU A 526 11.57 -14.76 5.12
C LEU A 526 10.16 -14.48 5.67
N CYS A 527 9.77 -15.15 6.76
CA CYS A 527 8.48 -14.91 7.40
C CYS A 527 8.32 -13.45 7.84
N HIS A 528 9.36 -12.88 8.43
CA HIS A 528 9.33 -11.49 8.91
C HIS A 528 9.18 -10.50 7.74
N PHE A 529 9.90 -10.72 6.64
CA PHE A 529 9.79 -9.89 5.43
C PHE A 529 8.43 -10.01 4.75
N LEU A 530 7.90 -11.22 4.60
CA LEU A 530 6.57 -11.44 4.04
C LEU A 530 5.47 -10.84 4.91
N THR A 531 5.63 -10.90 6.23
CA THR A 531 4.72 -10.22 7.19
C THR A 531 4.75 -8.72 6.96
N MET A 532 5.93 -8.11 6.81
CA MET A 532 6.08 -6.69 6.46
C MET A 532 5.35 -6.35 5.15
N CYS A 533 5.53 -7.16 4.10
CA CYS A 533 4.85 -6.92 2.82
C CYS A 533 3.32 -6.96 2.97
N VAL A 534 2.78 -8.02 3.60
CA VAL A 534 1.32 -8.16 3.78
C VAL A 534 0.77 -7.06 4.66
N PHE A 535 1.43 -6.74 5.78
CA PHE A 535 1.00 -5.69 6.71
C PHE A 535 0.99 -4.31 6.05
N THR A 536 2.03 -3.97 5.29
CA THR A 536 2.14 -2.70 4.56
C THR A 536 1.00 -2.52 3.57
N CYS A 537 0.69 -3.55 2.78
CA CYS A 537 -0.36 -3.53 1.78
C CYS A 537 -1.79 -3.62 2.35
N THR A 538 -1.94 -3.88 3.66
CA THR A 538 -3.25 -4.08 4.30
C THR A 538 -3.45 -3.17 5.50
N ALA A 539 -3.03 -3.62 6.69
CA ALA A 539 -3.29 -2.97 7.96
C ALA A 539 -2.67 -1.57 8.04
N GLN A 540 -1.43 -1.38 7.57
CA GLN A 540 -0.79 -0.06 7.60
C GLN A 540 -1.51 0.93 6.70
N HIS A 541 -1.77 0.56 5.43
CA HIS A 541 -2.56 1.41 4.53
C HIS A 541 -3.96 1.67 5.10
N GLY A 542 -4.63 0.66 5.64
CA GLY A 542 -5.95 0.80 6.27
C GLY A 542 -5.95 1.83 7.40
N ALA A 543 -5.00 1.73 8.33
CA ALA A 543 -4.88 2.64 9.47
C ALA A 543 -4.63 4.10 9.04
N ILE A 544 -3.78 4.32 8.03
CA ILE A 544 -3.40 5.65 7.57
C ILE A 544 -4.44 6.25 6.62
N ASN A 545 -5.16 5.42 5.85
CA ASN A 545 -6.12 5.88 4.86
C ASN A 545 -7.52 6.13 5.44
N GLN A 546 -8.03 5.25 6.30
CA GLN A 546 -9.43 5.33 6.77
C GLN A 546 -9.71 6.53 7.67
N GLY A 547 -8.72 7.01 8.40
CA GLY A 547 -8.85 8.19 9.28
C GLY A 547 -8.88 9.54 8.54
N GLN A 548 -8.86 9.56 7.20
CA GLN A 548 -8.89 10.80 6.41
C GLN A 548 -10.27 11.46 6.32
N VAL A 549 -11.36 10.71 6.47
CA VAL A 549 -12.74 11.15 6.20
C VAL A 549 -13.46 11.74 7.40
#